data_AF-A0A7V5C0W2-F1
#
_entry.id   AF-A0A7V5C0W2-F1
#
_cell.length_a   1.000
_cell.length_b   1.000
_cell.length_c   1.000
_cell.angle_alpha   90.00
_cell.angle_beta   90.00
_cell.angle_gamma   90.00
#
_symmetry.space_group_name_H-M   'P 1'
#
loop_
_entity.id
_entity.type
_entity.pdbx_description
1 polymer ?
#
loop_
_entity_poly.entity_id
_entity_poly.type
_entity_poly.pdbx_seq_one_letter_code
_entity_poly.pdbx_strand_id
1 'polypeptide(L)'
;MNDRNSPDDPVTPEVLDPPAAAEAPPRAAGEDTQQVDVSQPTKLMRIAAMTRAMLDEARQATIDEAGRRRLVKIYENTIEELKEALSDELREEVDAIFLPLQAEAPTESELRLAQAQLVGWLEGLFHGIQASLWSQQVAAAAQLEQMRRKQALEAKAQEERAHRGLYL
;
A
#
# COMPACT_ATOMS: atom_id res chain seq x y z
N MET A 1 3.86 -59.42 -21.28
CA MET A 1 3.27 -58.14 -21.71
C MET A 1 1.76 -58.33 -21.79
N ASN A 2 0.99 -57.66 -20.93
CA ASN A 2 -0.46 -57.55 -21.07
C ASN A 2 -0.88 -56.17 -20.57
N ASP A 3 -1.38 -55.35 -21.49
CA ASP A 3 -2.03 -54.07 -21.27
C ASP A 3 -3.34 -54.24 -20.50
N ARG A 4 -3.57 -53.39 -19.50
CA ARG A 4 -4.91 -52.89 -19.11
C ARG A 4 -4.77 -51.45 -18.60
N ASN A 5 -4.97 -50.52 -19.51
CA ASN A 5 -5.33 -49.14 -19.23
C ASN A 5 -6.83 -49.11 -18.86
N SER A 6 -7.19 -48.46 -17.74
CA SER A 6 -8.55 -47.98 -17.47
C SER A 6 -8.45 -46.55 -16.91
N PRO A 7 -9.36 -45.64 -17.33
CA PRO A 7 -9.17 -44.19 -17.21
C PRO A 7 -10.00 -43.56 -16.07
N ASP A 8 -9.70 -42.28 -15.79
CA ASP A 8 -10.42 -41.32 -14.96
C ASP A 8 -10.51 -41.61 -13.45
N ASP A 9 -9.59 -41.00 -12.70
CA ASP A 9 -9.92 -40.41 -11.40
C ASP A 9 -9.62 -38.91 -11.46
N PRO A 10 -10.59 -38.01 -11.21
CA PRO A 10 -10.32 -36.59 -11.15
C PRO A 10 -9.47 -36.30 -9.90
N VAL A 11 -8.26 -35.79 -10.10
CA VAL A 11 -7.45 -35.18 -9.03
C VAL A 11 -8.23 -34.00 -8.45
N THR A 12 -8.87 -34.22 -7.31
CA THR A 12 -9.42 -33.13 -6.50
C THR A 12 -8.24 -32.38 -5.86
N PRO A 13 -8.17 -31.04 -5.96
CA PRO A 13 -7.15 -30.29 -5.26
C PRO A 13 -7.41 -30.44 -3.75
N GLU A 14 -6.41 -30.95 -3.04
CA GLU A 14 -6.36 -31.00 -1.58
C GLU A 14 -6.48 -29.57 -1.05
N VAL A 15 -7.64 -29.25 -0.47
CA VAL A 15 -7.86 -27.97 0.22
C VAL A 15 -7.05 -28.05 1.50
N LEU A 16 -5.91 -27.36 1.51
CA LEU A 16 -5.15 -27.09 2.72
C LEU A 16 -6.06 -26.32 3.69
N ASP A 17 -6.47 -27.00 4.76
CA ASP A 17 -7.11 -26.34 5.91
C ASP A 17 -6.20 -25.19 6.39
N PRO A 18 -6.74 -23.98 6.61
CA PRO A 18 -5.95 -22.89 7.16
C PRO A 18 -5.48 -23.30 8.57
N PRO A 19 -4.20 -23.05 8.93
CA PRO A 19 -3.73 -23.37 10.26
C PRO A 19 -4.58 -22.64 11.31
N ALA A 20 -4.99 -23.42 12.31
CA ALA A 20 -5.72 -22.95 13.48
C ALA A 20 -5.12 -21.65 14.00
N ALA A 21 -6.01 -20.69 14.29
CA ALA A 21 -5.69 -19.39 14.84
C ALA A 21 -4.64 -19.51 15.95
N ALA A 22 -3.39 -19.18 15.60
CA ALA A 22 -2.39 -18.86 16.59
C ALA A 22 -2.90 -17.63 17.34
N GLU A 23 -3.13 -17.77 18.64
CA GLU A 23 -3.40 -16.66 19.53
C GLU A 23 -2.30 -15.61 19.34
N ALA A 24 -2.65 -14.52 18.66
CA ALA A 24 -1.80 -13.36 18.56
C ALA A 24 -1.64 -12.77 19.97
N PRO A 25 -0.42 -12.43 20.42
CA PRO A 25 -0.24 -11.71 21.67
C PRO A 25 -0.99 -10.37 21.58
N PRO A 26 -1.44 -9.79 22.72
CA PRO A 26 -2.12 -8.51 22.71
C PRO A 26 -1.17 -7.47 22.11
N ARG A 27 -1.48 -7.00 20.91
CA ARG A 27 -0.75 -5.92 20.23
C ARG A 27 -0.75 -4.75 21.20
N ALA A 28 0.44 -4.38 21.65
CA ALA A 28 0.64 -3.23 22.51
C ALA A 28 -0.04 -2.02 21.86
N ALA A 29 -0.97 -1.42 22.61
CA ALA A 29 -1.53 -0.13 22.25
C ALA A 29 -0.40 0.90 22.23
N GLY A 30 -0.06 1.37 21.04
CA GLY A 30 1.01 2.35 20.82
C GLY A 30 1.87 2.04 19.60
N GLU A 31 1.28 1.63 18.48
CA GLU A 31 1.92 1.94 17.21
C GLU A 31 1.41 3.33 16.83
N ASP A 32 2.30 4.32 16.93
CA ASP A 32 2.13 5.59 16.25
C ASP A 32 1.62 5.27 14.86
N THR A 33 0.38 5.66 14.58
CA THR A 33 -0.10 5.62 13.21
C THR A 33 0.68 6.74 12.55
N GLN A 34 1.90 6.43 12.09
CA GLN A 34 2.70 7.34 11.30
C GLN A 34 1.81 7.71 10.13
N GLN A 35 1.23 8.91 10.20
CA GLN A 35 0.49 9.46 9.10
C GLN A 35 1.54 9.63 8.01
N VAL A 36 1.49 8.74 7.02
CA VAL A 36 2.23 8.87 5.78
C VAL A 36 1.70 10.14 5.13
N ASP A 37 2.33 11.27 5.45
CA ASP A 37 1.77 12.57 5.14
C ASP A 37 2.27 13.01 3.76
N VAL A 38 1.33 13.13 2.83
CA VAL A 38 1.58 13.60 1.48
C VAL A 38 1.03 15.01 1.36
N SER A 39 1.92 15.97 1.10
CA SER A 39 1.53 17.38 1.01
C SER A 39 0.75 17.69 -0.27
N GLN A 40 1.02 16.99 -1.38
CA GLN A 40 0.37 17.25 -2.67
C GLN A 40 -0.06 15.97 -3.40
N PRO A 41 -1.17 15.32 -2.99
CA PRO A 41 -1.61 14.04 -3.55
C PRO A 41 -1.85 14.07 -5.07
N THR A 42 -2.45 15.15 -5.59
CA THR A 42 -2.71 15.29 -7.02
C THR A 42 -1.42 15.41 -7.84
N LYS A 43 -0.38 16.07 -7.31
CA LYS A 43 0.93 16.17 -7.96
C LYS A 43 1.58 14.79 -8.05
N LEU A 44 1.55 14.02 -6.96
CA LEU A 44 2.04 12.63 -6.96
C LEU A 44 1.35 11.76 -8.00
N MET A 45 0.01 11.83 -8.10
CA MET A 45 -0.74 11.04 -9.08
C MET A 45 -0.32 11.38 -10.52
N ARG A 46 -0.09 12.66 -10.82
CA ARG A 46 0.40 13.10 -12.14
C ARG A 46 1.81 12.59 -12.42
N ILE A 47 2.71 12.68 -11.44
CA ILE A 47 4.08 12.15 -11.54
C ILE A 47 4.07 10.64 -11.77
N ALA A 48 3.26 9.89 -11.03
CA ALA A 48 3.15 8.44 -11.15
C ALA A 48 2.63 8.03 -12.54
N ALA A 49 1.58 8.68 -13.03
CA ALA A 49 1.04 8.42 -14.37
C ALA A 49 2.05 8.74 -15.48
N MET A 50 2.73 9.89 -15.38
CA MET A 50 3.78 10.28 -16.33
C MET A 50 4.93 9.28 -16.35
N THR A 51 5.43 8.88 -15.17
CA THR A 51 6.55 7.93 -15.05
C THR A 51 6.19 6.56 -15.61
N ARG A 52 4.97 6.06 -15.34
CA ARG A 52 4.49 4.79 -15.90
C ARG A 52 4.42 4.86 -17.43
N ALA A 53 3.84 5.92 -17.99
CA ALA A 53 3.75 6.08 -19.44
C ALA A 53 5.14 6.12 -20.10
N MET A 54 6.11 6.80 -19.49
CA MET A 54 7.49 6.81 -19.98
C MET A 54 8.16 5.44 -19.91
N LEU A 55 7.94 4.69 -18.81
CA LEU A 55 8.46 3.33 -18.67
C LEU A 55 7.86 2.39 -19.73
N ASP A 56 6.57 2.52 -20.00
CA ASP A 56 5.87 1.72 -21.00
C ASP A 56 6.37 2.03 -22.42
N GLU A 57 6.64 3.30 -22.73
CA GLU A 57 7.24 3.71 -24.00
C GLU A 57 8.68 3.16 -24.14
N ALA A 58 9.48 3.29 -23.08
CA ALA A 58 10.86 2.80 -23.05
C ALA A 58 10.96 1.27 -23.18
N ARG A 59 9.88 0.53 -22.94
CA ARG A 59 9.78 -0.92 -23.17
C ARG A 59 9.40 -1.27 -24.61
N GLN A 60 8.70 -0.38 -25.31
CA GLN A 60 8.14 -0.65 -26.64
C GLN A 60 9.05 -0.20 -27.78
N ALA A 61 9.85 0.84 -27.57
CA ALA A 61 10.72 1.41 -28.59
C ALA A 61 12.20 1.40 -28.16
N THR A 62 13.09 1.35 -29.14
CA THR A 62 14.53 1.61 -28.92
C THR A 62 14.75 3.10 -28.74
N ILE A 63 15.62 3.47 -27.82
CA ILE A 63 15.91 4.86 -27.46
C ILE A 63 17.34 5.17 -27.85
N ASP A 64 17.50 6.14 -28.73
CA ASP A 64 18.80 6.63 -29.14
C ASP A 64 19.54 7.35 -27.99
N GLU A 65 20.83 7.60 -28.16
CA GLU A 65 21.66 8.17 -27.10
C GLU A 65 21.18 9.57 -26.65
N ALA A 66 20.69 10.38 -27.60
CA ALA A 66 20.12 11.68 -27.31
C ALA A 66 18.84 11.57 -26.46
N GLY A 67 17.96 10.63 -26.79
CA GLY A 67 16.78 10.29 -25.99
C GLY A 67 17.15 9.80 -24.60
N ARG A 68 18.15 8.93 -24.47
CA ARG A 68 18.61 8.43 -23.16
C ARG A 68 19.13 9.55 -22.27
N ARG A 69 19.96 10.46 -22.81
CA ARG A 69 20.39 11.68 -22.09
C ARG A 69 19.23 12.55 -21.63
N ARG A 70 18.19 12.68 -22.46
CA ARG A 70 17.00 13.44 -22.09
C ARG A 70 16.21 12.75 -20.98
N LEU A 71 16.11 11.42 -21.01
CA LEU A 71 15.43 10.64 -19.98
C LEU A 71 16.12 10.72 -18.62
N VAL A 72 17.44 10.79 -18.57
CA VAL A 72 18.18 11.04 -17.32
C VAL A 72 17.71 12.35 -16.68
N LYS A 73 17.73 13.45 -17.45
CA LYS A 73 17.30 14.76 -16.95
C LYS A 73 15.83 14.76 -16.50
N ILE A 74 14.97 14.07 -17.23
CA ILE A 74 13.56 13.92 -16.85
C ILE A 74 13.44 13.14 -15.54
N TYR A 75 14.19 12.06 -15.38
CA TYR A 75 14.20 11.25 -14.17
C TYR A 75 14.67 12.06 -12.96
N GLU A 76 15.80 12.76 -13.07
CA GLU A 76 16.33 13.63 -12.01
C GLU A 76 15.32 14.70 -11.60
N ASN A 77 14.75 15.43 -12.57
CA ASN A 77 13.71 16.42 -12.30
C ASN A 77 12.46 15.79 -11.66
N THR A 78 12.09 14.57 -12.06
CA THR A 78 10.93 13.87 -11.51
C THR A 78 11.15 13.50 -10.04
N ILE A 79 12.37 13.11 -9.65
CA ILE A 79 12.72 12.85 -8.26
C ILE A 79 12.64 14.12 -7.42
N GLU A 80 13.14 15.25 -7.93
CA GLU A 80 13.05 16.53 -7.21
C GLU A 80 11.59 17.00 -7.07
N GLU A 81 10.80 16.93 -8.15
CA GLU A 81 9.36 17.25 -8.13
C GLU A 81 8.57 16.33 -7.19
N LEU A 82 8.98 15.07 -7.07
CA LEU A 82 8.44 14.10 -6.13
C LEU A 82 8.73 14.55 -4.69
N LYS A 83 9.98 14.86 -4.34
CA LYS A 83 10.37 15.30 -3.00
C LYS A 83 9.63 16.55 -2.53
N GLU A 84 9.27 17.46 -3.43
CA GLU A 84 8.44 18.64 -3.11
C GLU A 84 7.00 18.29 -2.71
N ALA A 85 6.50 17.11 -3.09
CA ALA A 85 5.15 16.65 -2.80
C ALA A 85 5.06 15.75 -1.56
N LEU A 86 6.21 15.40 -0.96
CA LEU A 86 6.36 14.46 0.15
C LEU A 86 6.71 15.19 1.46
N SER A 87 6.39 14.56 2.60
CA SER A 87 6.91 14.95 3.91
C SER A 87 8.43 14.77 4.01
N ASP A 88 9.03 15.38 5.03
CA ASP A 88 10.48 15.29 5.27
C ASP A 88 10.96 13.85 5.47
N GLU A 89 10.21 13.02 6.21
CA GLU A 89 10.55 11.60 6.42
C GLU A 89 10.58 10.82 5.11
N LEU A 90 9.56 10.98 4.26
CA LEU A 90 9.51 10.32 2.96
C LEU A 90 10.55 10.86 1.98
N ARG A 91 10.94 12.14 2.12
CA ARG A 91 12.04 12.72 1.35
C ARG A 91 13.38 12.07 1.71
N GLU A 92 13.65 11.89 3.00
CA GLU A 92 14.85 11.18 3.47
C GLU A 92 14.87 9.73 2.98
N GLU A 93 13.73 9.05 2.98
CA GLU A 93 13.59 7.71 2.43
C GLU A 93 13.92 7.68 0.92
N VAL A 94 13.38 8.64 0.15
CA VAL A 94 13.68 8.78 -1.27
C VAL A 94 15.18 9.00 -1.49
N ASP A 95 15.83 9.86 -0.72
CA ASP A 95 17.27 10.11 -0.82
C ASP A 95 18.12 8.88 -0.49
N ALA A 96 17.64 8.00 0.40
CA ALA A 96 18.33 6.77 0.74
C ALA A 96 18.18 5.67 -0.33
N ILE A 97 17.04 5.63 -1.03
CA ILE A 97 16.67 4.55 -1.97
C ILE A 97 17.08 4.89 -3.41
N PHE A 98 16.92 6.15 -3.81
CA PHE A 98 17.11 6.59 -5.19
C PHE A 98 18.49 7.20 -5.38
N LEU A 99 19.41 6.40 -5.91
CA LEU A 99 20.75 6.84 -6.24
C LEU A 99 20.77 7.56 -7.60
N PRO A 100 21.54 8.65 -7.76
CA PRO A 100 21.72 9.32 -9.04
C PRO A 100 22.29 8.40 -10.12
N LEU A 101 21.83 8.57 -11.36
CA LEU A 101 22.39 7.88 -12.52
C LEU A 101 23.79 8.47 -12.81
N GLN A 102 24.84 7.66 -12.65
CA GLN A 102 26.23 8.13 -12.70
C GLN A 102 26.77 8.28 -14.13
N ALA A 103 26.17 7.57 -15.10
CA ALA A 103 26.63 7.60 -16.49
C ALA A 103 26.03 8.78 -17.25
N GLU A 104 26.85 9.47 -18.04
CA GLU A 104 26.41 10.59 -18.87
C GLU A 104 25.42 10.14 -19.97
N ALA A 105 25.48 8.87 -20.37
CA ALA A 105 24.49 8.20 -21.20
C ALA A 105 24.28 6.76 -20.70
N PRO A 106 23.37 6.53 -19.73
CA PRO A 106 23.09 5.19 -19.24
C PRO A 106 22.49 4.32 -20.35
N THR A 107 22.57 3.02 -20.16
CA THR A 107 21.93 2.05 -21.05
C THR A 107 20.41 2.15 -20.94
N GLU A 108 19.69 1.69 -21.98
CA GLU A 108 18.22 1.63 -21.90
C GLU A 108 17.75 0.75 -20.73
N SER A 109 18.49 -0.31 -20.42
CA SER A 109 18.15 -1.21 -19.31
C SER A 109 18.28 -0.54 -17.94
N GLU A 110 19.31 0.29 -17.75
CA GLU A 110 19.45 1.11 -16.54
C GLU A 110 18.31 2.12 -16.39
N LEU A 111 17.93 2.79 -17.48
CA LEU A 111 16.79 3.72 -17.48
C LEU A 111 15.47 3.01 -17.16
N ARG A 112 15.22 1.86 -17.78
CA ARG A 112 14.02 1.05 -17.50
C ARG A 112 13.98 0.58 -16.04
N LEU A 113 15.13 0.18 -15.48
CA LEU A 113 15.22 -0.24 -14.09
C LEU A 113 14.94 0.92 -13.12
N ALA A 114 15.59 2.07 -13.33
CA ALA A 114 15.40 3.26 -12.50
C ALA A 114 13.94 3.77 -12.53
N GLN A 115 13.32 3.79 -13.72
CA GLN A 115 11.91 4.15 -13.84
C GLN A 115 10.98 3.12 -13.21
N ALA A 116 11.26 1.82 -13.36
CA ALA A 116 10.47 0.76 -12.72
C ALA A 116 10.56 0.83 -11.19
N GLN A 117 11.73 1.14 -10.63
CA GLN A 117 11.90 1.38 -9.20
C GLN A 117 11.00 2.54 -8.73
N LEU A 118 11.00 3.65 -9.46
CA LEU A 118 10.18 4.81 -9.13
C LEU A 118 8.68 4.50 -9.20
N VAL A 119 8.23 3.81 -10.25
CA VAL A 119 6.82 3.38 -10.38
C VAL A 119 6.43 2.46 -9.23
N GLY A 120 7.24 1.45 -8.93
CA GLY A 120 6.96 0.48 -7.87
C GLY A 120 6.92 1.11 -6.48
N TRP A 121 7.84 2.02 -6.19
CA TRP A 121 7.84 2.75 -4.91
C TRP A 121 6.61 3.64 -4.78
N LEU A 122 6.24 4.38 -5.84
CA LEU A 122 5.01 5.19 -5.85
C LEU A 122 3.75 4.34 -5.68
N GLU A 123 3.68 3.17 -6.32
CA GLU A 123 2.59 2.21 -6.10
C GLU A 123 2.55 1.76 -4.63
N GLY A 124 3.69 1.39 -4.05
CA GLY A 124 3.79 1.01 -2.64
C GLY A 124 3.31 2.12 -1.69
N LEU A 125 3.71 3.36 -1.94
CA LEU A 125 3.27 4.54 -1.19
C LEU A 125 1.74 4.70 -1.23
N PHE A 126 1.13 4.63 -2.43
CA PHE A 126 -0.32 4.75 -2.56
C PHE A 126 -1.08 3.62 -1.84
N HIS A 127 -0.59 2.38 -1.91
CA HIS A 127 -1.17 1.26 -1.17
C HIS A 127 -1.04 1.45 0.35
N GLY A 128 0.10 1.95 0.83
CA GLY A 128 0.32 2.27 2.24
C GLY A 128 -0.66 3.32 2.77
N ILE A 129 -0.85 4.42 2.02
CA ILE A 129 -1.82 5.46 2.36
C ILE A 129 -3.24 4.90 2.40
N GLN A 130 -3.64 4.10 1.40
CA GLN A 130 -4.96 3.46 1.35
C GLN A 130 -5.18 2.50 2.53
N ALA A 131 -4.18 1.69 2.88
CA ALA A 131 -4.25 0.76 4.00
C ALA A 131 -4.37 1.49 5.35
N SER A 132 -3.65 2.59 5.53
CA SER A 132 -3.75 3.45 6.71
C SER A 132 -5.15 4.06 6.84
N LEU A 133 -5.69 4.63 5.75
CA LEU A 133 -7.04 5.21 5.72
C LEU A 133 -8.13 4.17 6.02
N TRP A 134 -8.02 2.98 5.43
CA TRP A 134 -8.95 1.88 5.72
C TRP A 134 -8.90 1.48 7.20
N SER A 135 -7.71 1.35 7.76
CA SER A 135 -7.52 0.99 9.17
C SER A 135 -8.13 2.04 10.11
N GLN A 136 -7.96 3.32 9.79
CA GLN A 136 -8.58 4.43 10.53
C GLN A 136 -10.11 4.36 10.46
N GLN A 137 -10.69 4.08 9.29
CA GLN A 137 -12.13 3.94 9.13
C GLN A 137 -12.70 2.75 9.92
N VAL A 138 -12.02 1.60 9.90
CA VAL A 138 -12.42 0.42 10.67
C VAL A 138 -12.33 0.68 12.18
N ALA A 139 -11.25 1.31 12.65
CA ALA A 139 -11.08 1.67 14.05
C ALA A 139 -12.17 2.66 14.51
N ALA A 140 -12.47 3.68 13.71
CA ALA A 140 -13.53 4.65 14.01
C ALA A 140 -14.92 3.99 14.05
N ALA A 141 -15.20 3.07 13.12
CA ALA A 141 -16.45 2.31 13.11
C ALA A 141 -16.60 1.43 14.36
N ALA A 142 -15.54 0.74 14.76
CA ALA A 142 -15.52 -0.08 15.97
C ALA A 142 -15.72 0.76 17.25
N GLN A 143 -15.11 1.94 17.34
CA GLN A 143 -15.31 2.87 18.46
C GLN A 143 -16.77 3.34 18.55
N LEU A 144 -17.39 3.68 17.41
CA LEU A 144 -18.80 4.08 17.36
C LEU A 144 -19.72 2.94 17.81
N GLU A 145 -19.45 1.70 17.39
CA GLU A 145 -20.22 0.55 17.82
C GLU A 145 -20.08 0.28 19.32
N GLN A 146 -18.87 0.38 19.86
CA GLN A 146 -18.63 0.25 21.30
C GLN A 146 -19.39 1.30 22.11
N MET A 147 -19.42 2.56 21.65
CA MET A 147 -20.20 3.62 22.31
C MET A 147 -21.70 3.32 22.30
N ARG A 148 -22.24 2.86 21.16
CA ARG A 148 -23.66 2.45 21.06
C ARG A 148 -23.98 1.30 22.00
N ARG A 149 -23.12 0.29 22.09
CA ARG A 149 -23.28 -0.84 23.02
C ARG A 149 -23.26 -0.39 24.48
N LYS A 150 -22.34 0.50 24.85
CA LYS A 150 -22.27 1.08 26.21
C LYS A 150 -23.56 1.84 26.56
N GLN A 151 -24.02 2.72 25.67
CA GLN A 151 -25.27 3.46 25.87
C GLN A 151 -26.48 2.53 26.01
N ALA A 152 -26.57 1.46 25.20
CA ALA A 152 -27.66 0.49 25.30
C ALA A 152 -27.65 -0.29 26.63
N LEU A 153 -26.46 -0.62 27.16
CA LEU A 153 -26.33 -1.28 28.46
C LEU A 153 -26.71 -0.33 29.61
N GLU A 154 -26.31 0.94 29.54
CA GLU A 154 -26.66 1.97 30.52
C GLU A 154 -28.18 2.22 30.57
N ALA A 155 -28.84 2.29 29.41
CA ALA A 155 -30.29 2.44 29.31
C ALA A 155 -31.04 1.28 29.99
N LYS A 156 -30.62 0.03 29.72
CA LYS A 156 -31.21 -1.16 30.36
C LYS A 156 -31.02 -1.17 31.87
N ALA A 157 -29.85 -0.77 32.36
CA ALA A 157 -29.57 -0.70 33.79
C ALA A 157 -30.42 0.37 34.52
N GLN A 158 -30.79 1.46 33.82
CA GLN A 158 -31.68 2.48 34.37
C GLN A 158 -33.14 1.99 34.44
N GLU A 159 -33.63 1.27 33.43
CA GLU A 159 -34.97 0.66 33.45
C GLU A 159 -35.14 -0.36 34.60
N GLU A 160 -34.16 -1.24 34.81
CA GLU A 160 -34.21 -2.23 35.89
C GLU A 160 -34.22 -1.60 37.29
N ARG A 161 -33.49 -0.49 37.48
CA ARG A 161 -33.51 0.28 38.74
C ARG A 161 -34.85 0.98 38.96
N ALA A 162 -35.44 1.55 37.91
CA ALA A 162 -36.76 2.16 37.99
C ALA A 162 -37.85 1.15 38.36
N HIS A 163 -37.78 -0.08 37.82
CA HIS A 163 -38.70 -1.16 38.17
C HIS A 163 -38.52 -1.68 39.59
N ARG A 164 -37.28 -1.79 40.12
CA ARG A 164 -37.06 -2.17 41.52
C ARG A 164 -37.51 -1.11 42.54
N GLY A 165 -37.47 0.16 42.18
CA GLY A 165 -37.91 1.27 43.05
C GLY A 165 -39.43 1.36 43.26
N LEU A 166 -40.24 0.67 42.44
CA LEU A 166 -41.71 0.65 42.55
C LEU A 166 -42.27 -0.42 43.50
N TYR A 167 -41.42 -1.25 44.12
CA TYR A 167 -41.83 -2.36 45.01
C TYR A 167 -41.51 -2.12 46.50
N LEU A 168 -41.44 -0.85 46.94
CA LEU A 168 -41.38 -0.44 48.35
C LEU A 168 -42.49 0.56 48.64
#